data_AF-X1EHA6-F1
#
_entry.id   AF-X1EHA6-F1
#
_cell.length_a   1.000
_cell.length_b   1.000
_cell.length_c   1.000
_cell.angle_alpha   90.00
_cell.angle_beta   90.00
_cell.angle_gamma   90.00
#
_symmetry.space_group_name_H-M   'P 1'
#
loop_
_entity.id
_entity.type
_entity.pdbx_description
1 polymer ?
#
loop_
_entity_poly.entity_id
_entity_poly.type
_entity_poly.pdbx_seq_one_letter_code
_entity_poly.pdbx_strand_id
1 'polypeptide(L)' 'ENLKLGCYIGEIRLQIEYKGQLGEKFQILHVDPLTLTNSANEMGWSCDILLRKKNGGYLAKIC' A
#
# COMPACT_ATOMS: atom_id res chain seq x y z
N GLU A 1 -11.18 -3.12 11.44
CA GLU A 1 -12.38 -2.54 10.81
C GLU A 1 -12.45 -2.82 9.31
N ASN A 2 -11.39 -2.64 8.52
CA ASN A 2 -11.39 -2.89 7.06
C ASN A 2 -11.86 -4.30 6.64
N LEU A 3 -11.36 -5.36 7.29
CA LEU A 3 -11.80 -6.74 7.00
C LEU A 3 -13.31 -6.96 7.19
N LYS A 4 -13.92 -6.25 8.15
CA LYS A 4 -15.38 -6.32 8.39
C LYS A 4 -16.17 -5.54 7.35
N LEU A 5 -15.53 -4.58 6.67
CA LEU A 5 -16.11 -3.72 5.63
C LEU A 5 -15.84 -4.24 4.22
N GLY A 6 -15.14 -5.37 4.07
CA GLY A 6 -14.76 -5.92 2.76
C GLY A 6 -13.69 -5.10 2.02
N CYS A 7 -13.05 -4.13 2.68
CA CYS A 7 -11.97 -3.33 2.09
C CYS A 7 -10.65 -4.10 2.15
N TYR A 8 -9.75 -3.82 1.20
CA TYR A 8 -8.39 -4.37 1.22
C TYR A 8 -7.69 -3.97 2.52
N ILE A 9 -7.06 -4.95 3.19
CA ILE A 9 -6.50 -4.77 4.54
C ILE A 9 -5.42 -3.68 4.59
N GLY A 10 -4.73 -3.46 3.47
CA GLY A 10 -3.69 -2.45 3.32
C GLY A 10 -4.17 -1.00 3.16
N GLU A 11 -5.48 -0.77 3.00
CA GLU A 11 -6.04 0.58 2.88
C GLU A 11 -6.17 1.24 4.26
N ILE A 12 -5.46 2.34 4.48
CA ILE A 12 -5.46 3.04 5.76
C ILE A 12 -5.96 4.46 5.54
N ARG A 13 -6.93 4.91 6.34
CA ARG A 13 -7.40 6.30 6.37
C ARG A 13 -6.72 7.00 7.54
N LEU A 14 -5.98 8.06 7.26
CA LEU A 14 -5.19 8.79 8.24
C LEU A 14 -5.55 10.28 8.26
N GLN A 15 -5.33 10.92 9.39
CA GLN A 15 -5.31 12.36 9.56
C GLN A 15 -4.19 12.68 10.55
N ILE A 16 -3.39 13.72 10.27
CA ILE A 16 -2.25 14.07 11.11
C ILE A 16 -2.50 15.43 11.74
N GLU A 17 -2.19 15.54 13.04
CA GLU A 17 -2.18 16.80 13.77
C GLU A 17 -0.74 17.17 14.17
N TYR A 18 -0.37 18.43 13.99
CA TYR A 18 0.91 18.96 14.47
C TYR A 18 0.74 20.38 15.00
N LYS A 19 1.19 20.63 16.23
CA LYS A 19 1.09 21.94 16.92
C LYS A 19 -0.35 22.51 16.94
N GLY A 20 -1.35 21.66 17.17
CA GLY A 20 -2.76 22.06 17.20
C GLY A 20 -3.38 22.34 15.83
N GLN A 21 -2.65 22.12 14.74
CA GLN A 21 -3.17 22.21 13.38
C GLN A 21 -3.47 20.81 12.87
N LEU A 22 -4.75 20.53 12.65
CA LEU A 22 -5.22 19.28 12.09
C LEU A 22 -5.25 19.36 10.56
N GLY A 23 -4.48 18.50 9.90
CA GLY A 23 -4.44 18.43 8.45
C GLY A 23 -5.67 17.75 7.86
N GLU A 24 -5.76 17.74 6.53
CA GLU A 24 -6.81 17.01 5.81
C GLU A 24 -6.66 15.49 5.98
N LYS A 25 -7.78 14.78 5.82
CA LYS A 25 -7.77 13.31 5.78
C LYS A 25 -7.18 12.85 4.46
N PHE A 26 -6.36 11.80 4.52
CA PHE A 26 -5.79 11.17 3.35
C PHE A 26 -5.73 9.65 3.52
N GLN A 27 -5.36 8.96 2.44
CA GLN A 27 -5.26 7.50 2.40
C GLN A 27 -3.81 7.08 2.19
N ILE A 28 -3.42 6.01 2.87
CA ILE A 28 -2.16 5.29 2.66
C ILE A 28 -2.53 3.88 2.20
N LEU A 29 -1.88 3.40 1.15
CA LEU A 29 -2.02 2.03 0.67
C LEU A 29 -0.73 1.24 0.96
N HIS A 30 -0.82 0.22 1.80
CA HIS A 30 0.21 -0.79 1.95
C HIS A 30 -0.17 -2.02 1.14
N VAL A 31 0.50 -2.24 0.01
CA VAL A 31 0.21 -3.37 -0.88
C VAL A 31 1.26 -4.45 -0.73
N ASP A 32 0.84 -5.71 -0.56
CA ASP A 32 1.75 -6.85 -0.52
C ASP A 32 2.31 -7.17 -1.93
N PRO A 33 3.47 -7.85 -2.04
CA PRO A 33 4.10 -8.10 -3.33
C PRO A 33 3.25 -8.84 -4.35
N LEU A 34 2.39 -9.78 -3.92
CA LEU A 34 1.58 -10.56 -4.84
C LEU A 34 0.48 -9.69 -5.44
N THR A 35 -0.22 -8.93 -4.59
CA THR A 35 -1.24 -7.98 -5.03
C THR A 35 -0.65 -6.94 -5.98
N LEU A 36 0.53 -6.38 -5.66
CA LEU A 36 1.19 -5.42 -6.54
C LEU A 36 1.54 -6.01 -7.91
N THR A 37 2.15 -7.20 -7.94
CA THR A 37 2.52 -7.87 -9.20
C THR A 37 1.29 -8.19 -10.05
N ASN A 38 0.20 -8.67 -9.44
CA ASN A 38 -1.02 -8.97 -10.18
C ASN A 38 -1.62 -7.71 -10.81
N SER A 39 -1.75 -6.63 -10.04
CA SER A 39 -2.29 -5.36 -10.55
C SER A 39 -1.40 -4.75 -11.64
N ALA A 40 -0.07 -4.83 -11.51
CA ALA A 40 0.84 -4.36 -12.55
C ALA A 40 0.67 -5.17 -13.86
N ASN A 41 0.63 -6.50 -13.75
CA ASN A 41 0.46 -7.39 -14.90
C ASN A 41 -0.89 -7.17 -15.60
N GLU A 42 -1.97 -6.94 -14.86
CA GLU A 42 -3.29 -6.61 -15.41
C GLU A 42 -3.27 -5.32 -16.25
N MET A 43 -2.38 -4.37 -15.91
CA MET A 43 -2.17 -3.15 -16.67
C MET A 43 -1.13 -3.29 -17.79
N GLY A 44 -0.58 -4.50 -18.00
CA GLY A 44 0.46 -4.76 -18.99
C GLY A 44 1.86 -4.32 -18.57
N TRP A 45 2.06 -4.03 -17.27
CA TRP A 45 3.37 -3.71 -16.71
C TRP A 45 4.02 -4.94 -16.10
N SER A 46 5.35 -4.98 -16.19
CA SER A 46 6.17 -5.96 -15.49
C SER A 46 6.45 -5.49 -14.06
N CYS A 47 6.52 -6.43 -13.11
CA CYS A 47 6.81 -6.14 -11.71
C CYS A 47 7.83 -7.12 -11.14
N ASP A 48 9.03 -6.61 -10.85
CA ASP A 48 10.14 -7.37 -10.25
C ASP A 48 10.29 -7.00 -8.77
N ILE A 49 10.28 -8.01 -7.89
CA ILE A 49 10.59 -7.81 -6.46
C ILE A 49 12.10 -7.95 -6.26
N LEU A 50 12.78 -6.83 -6.06
CA LEU A 50 14.25 -6.76 -5.96
C LEU A 50 14.78 -7.12 -4.58
N LEU A 51 14.02 -6.82 -3.52
CA LEU A 51 14.41 -7.06 -2.13
C LEU A 51 13.20 -7.43 -1.28
N ARG A 52 13.37 -8.40 -0.38
CA ARG A 52 12.41 -8.70 0.69
C ARG A 52 13.08 -8.51 2.05
N LYS A 53 12.42 -7.78 2.95
CA LYS A 53 12.84 -7.61 4.34
C LYS A 53 12.03 -8.54 5.23
N LYS A 54 12.61 -8.94 6.37
CA LYS A 54 11.95 -9.81 7.36
C LYS A 54 10.69 -9.20 7.98
N ASN A 55 10.56 -7.87 7.97
CA ASN A 55 9.41 -7.15 8.52
C ASN A 55 8.24 -6.97 7.53
N GLY A 56 8.26 -7.68 6.39
CA GLY A 56 7.24 -7.58 5.35
C GLY A 56 7.47 -6.44 4.35
N GLY A 57 8.41 -5.53 4.61
CA GLY A 57 8.80 -4.49 3.64
C GLY A 57 9.52 -5.08 2.43
N TYR A 58 9.38 -4.46 1.27
CA TYR A 58 10.03 -4.89 0.04
C TYR A 58 10.36 -3.69 -0.85
N LEU A 59 11.19 -3.94 -1.87
CA LEU A 59 11.46 -3.01 -2.96
C LEU A 59 11.04 -3.67 -4.27
N ALA A 60 10.20 -2.98 -5.04
CA ALA A 60 9.76 -3.42 -6.36
C ALA A 60 10.24 -2.45 -7.44
N LYS A 61 10.50 -2.98 -8.62
CA LYS A 61 10.68 -2.23 -9.87
C LYS A 61 9.51 -2.55 -10.78
N ILE A 62 8.81 -1.52 -11.23
CA ILE A 62 7.68 -1.63 -12.15
C ILE A 62 8.12 -0.98 -13.47
N CYS A 63 7.90 -1.66 -14.60
CA CYS A 63 8.29 -1.21 -15.93
C CYS A 63 7.18 -1.47 -16.94
#